data_AF-A0A9E3A0P0-F1
#
_entry.id   AF-A0A9E3A0P0-F1
#
_cell.length_a   1.000
_cell.length_b   1.000
_cell.length_c   1.000
_cell.angle_alpha   90.00
_cell.angle_beta   90.00
_cell.angle_gamma   90.00
#
_symmetry.space_group_name_H-M   'P 1'
#
loop_
_entity.id
_entity.type
_entity.pdbx_description
1 polymer ?
#
loop_
_entity_poly.entity_id
_entity_poly.type
_entity_poly.pdbx_seq_one_letter_code
_entity_poly.pdbx_strand_id
1 'polypeptide(L)'
;QALAEAVAFAKRNELDVEKVISVISKGAAQSWQMENRWKQMDEMKADGFGFATEWMRKDMSICLDQARKSGARLPLAALVDQFWSHLEARGGKRWDSTAGLVQLLLKD
;
A
#
# COMPACT_ATOMS: atom_id res chain seq x y z
N GLN A 1 0.40 -1.10 2.56
CA GLN A 1 1.80 -1.52 2.63
C GLN A 1 1.95 -3.04 2.59
N ALA A 2 1.65 -3.79 3.67
CA ALA A 2 1.95 -5.23 3.73
C ALA A 2 1.42 -6.06 2.54
N LEU A 3 0.17 -5.85 2.12
CA LEU A 3 -0.37 -6.53 0.93
C LEU A 3 0.33 -6.09 -0.37
N ALA A 4 0.70 -4.81 -0.49
CA ALA A 4 1.43 -4.31 -1.65
C ALA A 4 2.83 -4.93 -1.74
N GLU A 5 3.54 -5.08 -0.61
CA GLU A 5 4.80 -5.80 -0.54
C GLU A 5 4.64 -7.29 -0.91
N ALA A 6 3.60 -7.95 -0.40
CA ALA A 6 3.33 -9.35 -0.75
C ALA A 6 3.05 -9.53 -2.26
N VAL A 7 2.25 -8.64 -2.86
CA VAL A 7 1.97 -8.66 -4.30
C VAL A 7 3.23 -8.35 -5.11
N ALA A 8 4.00 -7.33 -4.74
CA ALA A 8 5.26 -6.99 -5.40
C ALA A 8 6.26 -8.15 -5.32
N PHE A 9 6.37 -8.80 -4.16
CA PHE A 9 7.21 -9.98 -3.94
C PHE A 9 6.78 -11.14 -4.84
N ALA A 10 5.48 -11.45 -4.89
CA ALA A 10 4.94 -12.50 -5.75
C ALA A 10 5.27 -12.22 -7.23
N LYS A 11 5.05 -10.99 -7.70
CA LYS A 11 5.37 -10.58 -9.08
C LYS A 11 6.85 -10.64 -9.40
N ARG A 12 7.73 -10.23 -8.48
CA ARG A 12 9.19 -10.29 -8.65
C ARG A 12 9.70 -11.73 -8.78
N ASN A 13 9.00 -12.68 -8.17
CA ASN A 13 9.31 -14.11 -8.23
C ASN A 13 8.47 -14.87 -9.28
N GLU A 14 7.83 -14.13 -10.20
CA GLU A 14 7.04 -14.72 -11.31
C GLU A 14 5.93 -15.68 -10.83
N LEU A 15 5.40 -15.43 -9.63
CA LEU A 15 4.30 -16.22 -9.07
C LEU A 15 2.96 -15.74 -9.62
N ASP A 16 2.02 -16.68 -9.73
CA ASP A 16 0.61 -16.41 -10.03
C ASP A 16 -0.05 -15.77 -8.80
N VAL A 17 -0.22 -14.45 -8.85
CA VAL A 17 -0.74 -13.65 -7.73
C VAL A 17 -2.15 -14.07 -7.34
N GLU A 18 -3.00 -14.40 -8.32
CA GLU A 18 -4.36 -14.88 -8.06
C GLU A 18 -4.33 -16.20 -7.27
N LYS A 19 -3.49 -17.15 -7.69
CA LYS A 19 -3.33 -18.40 -6.93
C LYS A 19 -2.79 -18.16 -5.52
N VAL A 20 -1.75 -17.34 -5.37
CA VAL A 20 -1.17 -17.01 -4.05
C VAL A 20 -2.25 -16.44 -3.13
N ILE A 21 -3.00 -15.45 -3.60
CA ILE A 21 -4.05 -14.77 -2.82
C ILE A 21 -5.21 -15.72 -2.51
N SER A 22 -5.63 -16.56 -3.46
CA SER A 22 -6.71 -17.53 -3.25
C SER A 22 -6.43 -18.53 -2.14
N VAL A 23 -5.14 -18.85 -1.90
CA VAL A 23 -4.69 -19.76 -0.85
C VAL A 23 -4.59 -19.05 0.50
N ILE A 24 -3.93 -17.89 0.56
CA ILE A 24 -3.66 -17.22 1.83
C ILE A 24 -4.85 -16.42 2.38
N SER A 25 -5.80 -16.02 1.51
CA SER A 25 -6.99 -15.24 1.90
C SER A 25 -8.01 -16.02 2.72
N LYS A 26 -7.86 -17.33 2.85
CA LYS A 26 -8.75 -18.18 3.67
C LYS A 26 -8.24 -18.41 5.09
N GLY A 27 -7.08 -17.87 5.45
CA GLY A 27 -6.43 -18.05 6.74
C GLY A 27 -6.19 -16.74 7.49
N ALA A 28 -5.21 -16.74 8.40
CA ALA A 28 -4.89 -15.58 9.24
C ALA A 28 -4.39 -14.35 8.46
N ALA A 29 -4.02 -14.50 7.19
CA ALA A 29 -3.60 -13.40 6.32
C ALA A 29 -4.78 -12.64 5.68
N GLN A 30 -6.02 -13.10 5.88
CA GLN A 30 -7.22 -12.47 5.35
C GLN A 30 -7.32 -11.02 5.82
N SER A 31 -7.73 -10.14 4.90
CA SER A 31 -8.11 -8.76 5.22
C SER A 31 -9.06 -8.22 4.18
N TRP A 32 -9.80 -7.18 4.54
CA TRP A 32 -10.67 -6.46 3.59
C TRP A 32 -9.90 -5.99 2.35
N GLN A 33 -8.67 -5.51 2.53
CA GLN A 33 -7.79 -5.08 1.43
C GLN A 33 -7.48 -6.25 0.49
N MET A 34 -7.22 -7.43 1.05
CA MET A 34 -6.94 -8.64 0.28
C MET A 34 -8.14 -9.14 -0.50
N GLU A 35 -9.37 -8.94 -0.04
CA GLU A 35 -10.57 -9.32 -0.78
C GLU A 35 -10.92 -8.32 -1.89
N ASN A 36 -10.68 -7.03 -1.65
CA ASN A 36 -11.28 -5.96 -2.46
C ASN A 36 -10.28 -5.22 -3.37
N ARG A 37 -8.98 -5.26 -3.08
CA ARG A 37 -7.98 -4.38 -3.73
C ARG A 37 -6.86 -5.11 -4.46
N TRP A 38 -6.73 -6.42 -4.27
CA TRP A 38 -5.60 -7.16 -4.81
C TRP A 38 -5.53 -7.20 -6.33
N LYS A 39 -6.66 -7.23 -7.03
CA LYS A 39 -6.70 -7.26 -8.50
C LYS A 39 -6.10 -5.99 -9.09
N GLN A 40 -6.43 -4.83 -8.54
CA GLN A 40 -5.88 -3.55 -8.99
C GLN A 40 -4.38 -3.44 -8.67
N MET A 41 -3.95 -4.03 -7.55
CA MET A 41 -2.54 -4.15 -7.18
C MET A 41 -1.77 -5.03 -8.18
N ASP A 42 -2.33 -6.18 -8.56
CA ASP A 42 -1.74 -7.11 -9.53
C ASP A 42 -1.68 -6.52 -10.95
N GLU A 43 -2.76 -5.89 -11.39
CA GLU A 43 -2.83 -5.18 -12.68
C GLU A 43 -2.01 -3.88 -12.71
N MET A 44 -1.48 -3.45 -11.56
CA MET A 44 -0.76 -2.18 -11.38
C MET A 44 -1.54 -0.96 -11.87
N LYS A 45 -2.88 -1.00 -11.83
CA LYS A 45 -3.76 0.09 -12.25
C LYS A 45 -3.90 1.12 -11.14
N ALA A 46 -2.96 2.06 -11.12
CA ALA A 46 -2.88 3.08 -10.08
C ALA A 46 -3.60 4.40 -10.45
N ASP A 47 -3.88 4.66 -11.73
CA ASP A 47 -4.55 5.89 -12.17
C ASP A 47 -6.09 5.77 -12.12
N GLY A 48 -6.76 6.84 -11.72
CA GLY A 48 -8.22 6.99 -11.79
C GLY A 48 -9.06 6.09 -10.88
N PHE A 49 -8.47 5.29 -10.00
CA PHE A 49 -9.18 4.34 -9.13
C PHE A 49 -8.85 4.55 -7.66
N GLY A 50 -9.80 4.27 -6.76
CA GLY A 50 -9.55 4.14 -5.33
C GLY A 50 -9.29 5.44 -4.56
N PHE A 51 -8.37 5.41 -3.58
CA PHE A 51 -8.12 6.52 -2.65
C PHE A 51 -6.72 7.10 -2.84
N ALA A 52 -6.67 8.40 -3.18
CA ALA A 52 -5.45 9.07 -3.62
C ALA A 52 -4.37 9.07 -2.54
N THR A 53 -3.11 8.92 -2.97
CA THR A 53 -1.93 8.94 -2.10
C THR A 53 -1.87 10.22 -1.25
N GLU A 54 -2.17 11.39 -1.82
CA GLU A 54 -2.14 12.65 -1.05
C GLU A 54 -3.15 12.69 0.11
N TRP A 55 -4.27 11.99 -0.02
CA TRP A 55 -5.27 11.95 1.04
C TRP A 55 -4.82 11.02 2.17
N MET A 56 -4.18 9.89 1.83
CA MET A 56 -3.53 9.04 2.82
C MET A 56 -2.45 9.81 3.58
N ARG A 57 -1.60 10.59 2.87
CA ARG A 57 -0.58 11.46 3.48
C ARG A 57 -1.20 12.51 4.42
N LYS A 58 -2.30 13.14 3.99
CA LYS A 58 -3.03 14.11 4.82
C LYS A 58 -3.52 13.46 6.12
N ASP A 59 -4.16 12.30 6.04
CA ASP A 59 -4.65 11.59 7.23
C ASP A 59 -3.50 11.12 8.13
N MET A 60 -2.40 10.64 7.54
CA MET A 60 -1.19 10.26 8.28
C MET A 60 -0.52 11.42 9.01
N SER A 61 -0.46 12.60 8.38
CA SER A 61 0.07 13.80 9.04
C SER A 61 -0.72 14.10 10.31
N ILE A 62 -2.05 14.02 10.26
CA ILE A 62 -2.92 14.23 11.41
C ILE A 62 -2.63 13.19 12.51
N CYS A 63 -2.55 11.91 12.15
CA CYS A 63 -2.26 10.84 13.10
C CYS A 63 -0.88 10.98 13.76
N LEU A 64 0.16 11.28 12.97
CA LEU A 64 1.53 11.43 13.47
C LEU A 64 1.68 12.67 14.34
N ASP A 65 1.02 13.78 14.00
CA ASP A 65 1.03 14.99 14.83
C ASP A 65 0.32 14.75 16.17
N GLN A 66 -0.78 14.01 16.17
CA GLN A 66 -1.44 13.63 17.42
C GLN A 66 -0.57 12.71 18.27
N ALA A 67 0.15 11.78 17.65
CA ALA A 67 1.09 10.90 18.33
C ALA A 67 2.24 11.67 19.00
N ARG A 68 2.76 12.72 18.35
CA ARG A 68 3.76 13.62 18.95
C ARG A 68 3.21 14.32 20.20
N LYS A 69 1.95 14.76 20.17
CA LYS A 69 1.30 15.45 21.30
C LYS A 69 1.01 14.51 22.47
N SER A 70 0.62 13.26 22.20
CA SER A 70 0.26 12.28 23.23
C SER A 70 1.45 11.47 23.77
N GLY A 71 2.60 11.52 23.11
CA GLY A 71 3.74 10.65 23.40
C GLY A 71 3.58 9.22 22.87
N ALA A 72 2.53 8.93 22.09
CA ALA A 72 2.35 7.64 21.46
C ALA A 72 3.43 7.39 20.39
N ARG A 73 4.03 6.21 20.40
CA ARG A 73 5.04 5.81 19.42
C ARG A 73 4.40 5.06 18.26
N LEU A 74 4.41 5.64 17.06
CA LEU A 74 3.85 5.05 15.83
C LEU A 74 4.93 4.80 14.75
N PRO A 75 5.97 3.99 15.02
CA PRO A 75 7.10 3.81 14.09
C PRO A 75 6.68 3.18 12.75
N LEU A 76 5.79 2.19 12.77
CA LEU A 76 5.27 1.58 11.54
C LEU A 76 4.48 2.59 10.70
N ALA A 77 3.67 3.42 11.34
CA ALA A 77 2.91 4.45 10.66
C ALA A 77 3.86 5.47 9.98
N ALA A 78 4.89 5.91 10.68
CA ALA A 78 5.91 6.79 10.13
C ALA A 78 6.65 6.17 8.93
N LEU A 79 6.98 4.87 8.99
CA LEU A 79 7.59 4.17 7.87
C LEU A 79 6.66 4.11 6.64
N VAL A 80 5.38 3.78 6.84
CA VAL A 80 4.42 3.75 5.73
C VAL A 80 4.23 5.16 5.12
N ASP A 81 4.24 6.21 5.93
CA ASP A 81 4.20 7.60 5.44
C ASP A 81 5.39 7.92 4.52
N GLN A 82 6.59 7.40 4.84
CA GLN A 82 7.78 7.59 4.00
C GLN A 82 7.62 6.93 2.62
N PHE A 83 7.04 5.73 2.54
CA PHE A 83 6.75 5.10 1.25
C PHE A 83 5.77 5.92 0.41
N TRP A 84 4.69 6.42 1.02
CA TRP A 84 3.76 7.30 0.32
C TRP A 84 4.42 8.63 -0.09
N SER A 85 5.32 9.17 0.72
CA SER A 85 6.11 10.36 0.36
C SER A 85 6.99 10.14 -0.86
N HIS A 86 7.61 8.98 -0.95
CA HIS A 86 8.44 8.63 -2.10
C HIS A 86 7.58 8.38 -3.35
N LEU A 87 6.40 7.78 -3.19
CA LEU A 87 5.42 7.62 -4.26
C LEU A 87 4.96 8.99 -4.81
N GLU A 88 4.66 9.95 -3.94
CA GLU A 88 4.32 11.32 -4.37
C GLU A 88 5.47 11.99 -5.12
N ALA A 89 6.70 11.84 -4.63
CA ALA A 89 7.90 12.39 -5.28
C ALA A 89 8.11 11.81 -6.70
N ARG A 90 7.61 10.61 -6.97
CA ARG A 90 7.62 9.97 -8.30
C ARG A 90 6.39 10.29 -9.15
N GLY A 91 5.60 11.30 -8.78
CA GLY A 91 4.41 11.73 -9.53
C GLY A 91 3.13 10.96 -9.18
N GLY A 92 3.17 10.04 -8.23
CA GLY A 92 2.03 9.20 -7.82
C GLY A 92 1.00 9.89 -6.92
N LYS A 93 0.97 11.22 -6.87
CA LYS A 93 0.15 12.00 -5.91
C LYS A 93 -1.34 11.67 -5.99
N ARG A 94 -1.87 11.53 -7.20
CA ARG A 94 -3.28 11.22 -7.50
C ARG A 94 -3.56 9.72 -7.68
N TRP A 95 -2.54 8.88 -7.60
CA TRP A 95 -2.70 7.44 -7.77
C TRP A 95 -3.37 6.80 -6.56
N ASP A 96 -4.05 5.67 -6.78
CA ASP A 96 -4.49 4.78 -5.72
C ASP A 96 -3.30 4.45 -4.82
N SER A 97 -3.47 4.70 -3.53
CA SER A 97 -2.42 4.52 -2.54
C SER A 97 -1.91 3.09 -2.39
N THR A 98 -2.66 2.07 -2.84
CA THR A 98 -2.24 0.67 -2.72
C THR A 98 -1.58 0.16 -4.00
N ALA A 99 -2.21 0.34 -5.16
CA ALA A 99 -1.61 -0.03 -6.44
C ALA A 99 -0.36 0.82 -6.75
N GLY A 100 -0.35 2.10 -6.34
CA GLY A 100 0.83 2.96 -6.44
C GLY A 100 2.01 2.46 -5.62
N LEU A 101 1.76 1.89 -4.43
CA LEU A 101 2.83 1.27 -3.63
C LEU A 101 3.42 0.04 -4.32
N VAL A 102 2.62 -0.79 -4.99
CA VAL A 102 3.14 -1.91 -5.77
C VAL A 102 4.05 -1.41 -6.90
N GLN A 103 3.62 -0.39 -7.64
CA GLN A 103 4.47 0.20 -8.69
C GLN A 103 5.77 0.78 -8.14
N LEU A 104 5.73 1.41 -6.96
CA LEU A 104 6.92 1.92 -6.30
C LEU A 104 7.91 0.79 -6.01
N LEU A 105 7.44 -0.27 -5.35
CA LEU A 105 8.25 -1.40 -4.88
C LEU A 105 8.84 -2.24 -6.02
N LEU A 106 8.22 -2.25 -7.20
CA LEU A 106 8.76 -2.95 -8.37
C LEU A 106 9.84 -2.16 -9.12
N LYS A 107 9.83 -0.82 -8.98
CA LYS A 107 10.79 0.10 -9.61
C LYS A 107 12.00 0.40 -8.74
N ASP A 108 11.94 0.05 -7.46
CA ASP A 108 13.10 -0.02 -6.56
C ASP A 108 13.80 -1.38 -6.68
#